data_AF-A0ABD5K0C3-F1
#
_entry.id   AF-A0ABD5K0C3-F1
#
_cell.length_a   1.000
_cell.length_b   1.000
_cell.length_c   1.000
_cell.angle_alpha   90.00
_cell.angle_beta   90.00
_cell.angle_gamma   90.00
#
_symmetry.space_group_name_H-M   'P 1'
#
loop_
_entity.id
_entity.type
_entity.pdbx_description
1 polymer ?
#
loop_
_entity_poly.entity_id
_entity_poly.type
_entity_poly.pdbx_seq_one_letter_code
_entity_poly.pdbx_strand_id
1 'polypeptide(L)'
;MPYTFTMNWKFTRPNHRVHFGVDEPFCHIFPLQRGSLEDVTPVIRKLSDAPDLEREFKIWSQRRNAFNADLADPASQAAQEKWQKGYFKGKQPSGGAGSQTHYSRLRLRSFK
;
A
#
# COMPACT_ATOMS: atom_id res chain seq x y z
N MET A 1 -3.40 1.99 -20.30
CA MET A 1 -3.78 3.34 -19.81
C MET A 1 -2.54 4.22 -19.87
N PRO A 2 -2.64 5.49 -20.31
CA PRO A 2 -1.48 6.36 -20.55
C PRO A 2 -1.01 7.14 -19.30
N TYR A 3 -1.50 6.79 -18.11
CA TYR A 3 -1.08 7.44 -16.87
C TYR A 3 0.18 6.79 -16.32
N THR A 4 1.10 7.62 -15.85
CA THR A 4 2.23 7.18 -15.03
C THR A 4 1.72 6.77 -13.65
N PHE A 5 2.54 6.00 -12.93
CA PHE A 5 2.34 5.73 -11.52
C PHE A 5 3.27 6.63 -10.71
N THR A 6 2.80 7.09 -9.56
CA THR A 6 3.62 7.84 -8.61
C THR A 6 4.31 6.87 -7.66
N MET A 7 5.61 7.07 -7.43
CA MET A 7 6.32 6.46 -6.31
C MET A 7 6.35 7.46 -5.15
N ASN A 8 5.91 7.05 -3.97
CA ASN A 8 6.05 7.85 -2.76
C ASN A 8 7.44 7.64 -2.18
N TRP A 9 8.16 8.74 -1.96
CA TRP A 9 9.51 8.72 -1.41
C TRP A 9 9.51 9.33 0.00
N LYS A 10 10.30 8.74 0.91
CA LYS A 10 10.52 9.29 2.24
C LYS A 10 11.97 9.78 2.34
N PHE A 11 12.20 11.04 1.99
CA PHE A 11 13.49 11.69 2.15
C PHE A 11 13.55 12.44 3.47
N THR A 12 14.73 12.50 4.09
CA THR A 12 14.91 13.05 5.44
C THR A 12 15.51 14.46 5.45
N ARG A 13 15.91 15.01 4.29
CA ARG A 13 16.60 16.31 4.17
C ARG A 13 16.15 17.08 2.93
N PRO A 14 15.84 18.39 3.06
CA PRO A 14 15.57 19.24 1.90
C PRO A 14 16.85 19.51 1.10
N ASN A 15 16.70 19.76 -0.20
CA ASN A 15 17.78 20.13 -1.12
C ASN A 15 18.98 19.15 -1.16
N HIS A 16 18.76 17.90 -0.77
CA HIS A 16 19.80 16.88 -0.77
C HIS A 16 19.70 16.03 -2.03
N ARG A 17 20.81 15.89 -2.77
CA ARG A 17 20.87 15.02 -3.94
C ARG A 17 20.87 13.56 -3.48
N VAL A 18 19.90 12.79 -3.95
CA VAL A 18 19.83 11.35 -3.73
C VAL A 18 20.46 10.65 -4.92
N HIS A 19 21.30 9.65 -4.66
CA HIS A 19 21.93 8.82 -5.68
C HIS A 19 21.64 7.35 -5.38
N PHE A 20 21.44 6.56 -6.43
CA PHE A 20 21.40 5.10 -6.35
C PHE A 20 22.62 4.56 -7.08
N GLY A 21 23.34 3.66 -6.43
CA GLY A 21 24.46 2.95 -7.04
C GLY A 21 24.01 2.02 -8.15
N VAL A 22 24.97 1.61 -8.98
CA VAL A 22 24.76 0.47 -9.88
C VAL A 22 24.39 -0.75 -9.01
N ASP A 23 23.37 -1.48 -9.44
CA ASP A 23 22.81 -2.65 -8.74
C ASP A 23 22.18 -2.37 -7.36
N GLU A 24 21.97 -1.10 -6.99
CA GLU A 24 21.27 -0.76 -5.76
C GLU A 24 19.74 -0.92 -5.92
N PRO A 25 19.08 -1.76 -5.11
CA PRO A 25 17.62 -1.90 -5.17
C PRO A 25 16.93 -0.66 -4.59
N PHE A 26 16.25 0.10 -5.45
CA PHE A 26 15.53 1.33 -5.05
C PHE A 26 14.00 1.15 -4.98
N CYS A 27 13.48 0.02 -5.45
CA CYS A 27 12.07 -0.35 -5.31
C CYS A 27 11.86 -1.87 -5.39
N HIS A 28 10.72 -2.33 -4.87
CA HIS A 28 10.23 -3.68 -5.06
C HIS A 28 8.96 -3.64 -5.89
N ILE A 29 8.94 -4.35 -7.03
CA ILE A 29 7.76 -4.47 -7.89
C ILE A 29 7.16 -5.85 -7.66
N PHE A 30 5.92 -5.88 -7.19
CA PHE A 30 5.16 -7.10 -6.98
C PHE A 30 3.94 -7.13 -7.91
N PRO A 31 4.07 -7.72 -9.12
CA PRO A 31 2.96 -7.79 -10.05
C PRO A 31 1.90 -8.77 -9.55
N LEU A 32 0.64 -8.33 -9.55
CA LEU A 32 -0.51 -9.18 -9.28
C LEU A 32 -1.30 -9.39 -10.56
N GLN A 33 -1.72 -10.64 -10.81
CA GLN A 33 -2.62 -10.94 -11.91
C GLN A 33 -3.97 -10.28 -11.65
N ARG A 34 -4.43 -9.50 -12.63
CA ARG A 34 -5.76 -8.87 -12.55
C ARG A 34 -6.83 -9.95 -12.49
N GLY A 35 -7.75 -9.82 -11.53
CA GLY A 35 -8.85 -10.77 -11.34
C GLY A 35 -8.52 -11.97 -10.44
N SER A 36 -7.29 -12.07 -9.92
CA SER A 36 -6.89 -13.22 -9.11
C SER A 36 -7.49 -13.22 -7.70
N LEU A 37 -7.99 -12.09 -7.22
CA LEU A 37 -8.52 -11.96 -5.86
C LEU A 37 -9.93 -12.55 -5.74
N GLU A 38 -10.66 -12.62 -6.85
CA GLU A 38 -12.02 -13.14 -6.97
C GLU A 38 -12.09 -14.66 -6.72
N ASP A 39 -10.98 -15.35 -6.94
CA ASP A 39 -10.82 -16.79 -6.69
C ASP A 39 -10.41 -17.12 -5.25
N VAL A 40 -9.94 -16.13 -4.49
CA VAL A 40 -9.52 -16.31 -3.10
C VAL A 40 -10.75 -16.44 -2.19
N THR A 41 -10.77 -17.47 -1.35
CA THR A 41 -11.78 -17.63 -0.29
C THR A 41 -11.13 -17.33 1.06
N PRO A 42 -11.38 -16.16 1.65
CA PRO A 42 -10.77 -15.80 2.92
C PRO A 42 -11.44 -16.51 4.09
N VAL A 43 -10.64 -16.87 5.10
CA VAL A 43 -11.10 -17.53 6.34
C VAL A 43 -10.57 -16.79 7.57
N ILE A 44 -11.36 -16.74 8.64
CA ILE A 44 -10.92 -16.23 9.95
C ILE A 44 -10.55 -17.41 10.83
N ARG A 45 -9.34 -17.34 11.41
CA ARG A 45 -8.85 -18.33 12.37
C ARG A 45 -8.41 -17.62 13.65
N LYS A 46 -8.58 -18.29 14.79
CA LYS A 46 -8.08 -17.75 16.06
C LYS A 46 -6.56 -17.89 16.08
N LEU A 47 -5.87 -16.86 16.52
CA LEU A 47 -4.41 -16.92 16.68
C LEU A 47 -3.98 -18.02 17.67
N SER A 48 -4.82 -18.30 18.67
CA SER A 48 -4.63 -19.38 19.64
C SER A 48 -4.61 -20.78 19.00
N ASP A 49 -5.12 -20.94 17.77
CA ASP A 49 -5.03 -22.20 17.04
C ASP A 49 -3.59 -22.49 16.56
N ALA A 50 -2.67 -21.51 16.65
CA ALA A 50 -1.27 -21.62 16.27
C ALA A 50 -0.36 -21.08 17.41
N PRO A 51 -0.08 -21.89 18.45
CA PRO A 51 0.60 -21.42 19.67
C PRO A 51 1.96 -20.76 19.45
N ASP A 52 2.76 -21.28 18.52
CA ASP A 52 4.06 -20.68 18.19
C ASP A 52 3.90 -19.30 17.54
N LEU A 53 2.94 -19.16 16.63
CA LEU A 53 2.61 -17.89 16.00
C LEU A 53 2.04 -16.90 17.03
N GLU A 54 1.21 -17.37 17.96
CA GLU A 54 0.68 -16.56 19.06
C GLU A 54 1.81 -16.04 19.97
N ARG A 55 2.77 -16.90 20.31
CA ARG A 55 3.94 -16.55 21.12
C ARG A 55 4.78 -15.47 20.43
N GLU A 56 5.13 -15.67 19.16
CA GLU A 56 5.89 -14.69 18.38
C GLU A 56 5.12 -13.36 18.23
N PHE A 57 3.82 -13.43 17.98
CA PHE A 57 2.96 -12.24 17.91
C PHE A 57 2.96 -11.44 19.22
N LYS A 58 2.88 -12.11 20.38
CA LYS A 58 2.90 -11.43 21.69
C LYS A 58 4.23 -10.70 21.91
N ILE A 59 5.36 -11.34 21.58
CA ILE A 59 6.70 -10.73 21.68
C ILE A 59 6.80 -9.50 20.77
N TRP A 60 6.37 -9.61 19.52
CA TRP A 60 6.36 -8.50 18.57
C TRP A 60 5.45 -7.34 19.02
N SER A 61 4.24 -7.66 19.49
CA SER A 61 3.24 -6.67 19.93
C SER A 61 3.76 -5.83 21.11
N GLN A 62 4.39 -6.47 22.10
CA GLN A 62 5.01 -5.77 23.24
C GLN A 62 6.09 -4.78 22.77
N ARG A 63 7.00 -5.22 21.88
CA ARG A 63 8.05 -4.35 21.32
C ARG A 63 7.49 -3.19 20.50
N ARG A 64 6.46 -3.45 19.70
CA ARG A 64 5.82 -2.43 18.85
C ARG A 64 5.11 -1.36 19.67
N ASN A 65 4.44 -1.75 20.76
CA ASN A 65 3.77 -0.81 21.64
C ASN A 65 4.77 0.10 22.37
N ALA A 66 5.89 -0.45 22.85
CA ALA A 66 6.97 0.36 23.42
C ALA A 66 7.51 1.39 22.40
N PHE A 67 7.83 0.95 21.18
CA PHE A 67 8.33 1.83 20.12
C PHE A 67 7.33 2.93 19.69
N ASN A 68 6.04 2.60 19.62
CA ASN A 68 5.02 3.59 19.26
C ASN A 68 4.79 4.63 20.38
N ALA A 69 4.95 4.24 21.65
CA ALA A 69 4.88 5.17 22.77
C ALA A 69 5.98 6.25 22.68
N ASP A 70 7.11 5.92 22.06
CA ASP A 70 8.25 6.83 21.83
C ASP A 70 8.06 7.79 20.64
N LEU A 71 6.99 7.65 19.85
CA LEU A 71 6.75 8.39 18.59
C LEU A 71 5.74 9.54 18.69
N ALA A 72 5.47 10.05 19.89
CA ALA A 72 4.49 11.13 20.09
C ALA A 72 5.02 12.53 19.67
N ASP A 73 5.01 12.84 18.37
CA ASP A 73 5.04 14.21 17.83
C ASP A 73 4.18 14.35 16.54
N PRO A 74 3.03 15.07 16.57
CA PRO A 74 2.06 15.07 15.47
C PRO A 74 2.11 16.23 14.43
N ALA A 75 3.15 17.06 14.35
CA ALA A 75 3.14 18.20 13.43
C ALA A 75 3.57 17.86 11.98
N SER A 76 2.63 17.57 11.06
CA SER A 76 2.93 17.65 9.61
C SER A 76 1.75 18.07 8.72
N GLN A 77 2.07 18.81 7.64
CA GLN A 77 1.18 19.71 6.89
C GLN A 77 0.85 19.26 5.45
N ALA A 78 0.93 17.97 5.10
CA ALA A 78 0.93 17.51 3.70
C ALA A 78 -0.44 17.07 3.11
N ALA A 79 -1.57 17.45 3.72
CA ALA A 79 -2.88 16.83 3.42
C ALA A 79 -3.84 17.64 2.51
N GLN A 80 -3.46 18.81 1.97
CA GLN A 80 -4.44 19.76 1.39
C GLN A 80 -4.43 19.96 -0.14
N GLU A 81 -3.64 19.22 -0.93
CA GLU A 81 -3.64 19.42 -2.39
C GLU A 81 -4.55 18.41 -3.11
N LYS A 82 -5.66 18.94 -3.64
CA LYS A 82 -6.73 18.19 -4.31
C LYS A 82 -6.21 17.44 -5.54
N TRP A 83 -6.18 16.12 -5.40
CA TRP A 83 -5.71 15.17 -6.40
C TRP A 83 -6.59 15.12 -7.67
N GLN A 84 -5.97 15.18 -8.85
CA GLN A 84 -6.64 14.95 -10.14
C GLN A 84 -6.86 13.44 -10.38
N LYS A 85 -8.05 12.93 -10.03
CA LYS A 85 -8.42 11.49 -9.99
C LYS A 85 -8.67 10.84 -11.37
N GLY A 86 -8.06 11.32 -12.45
CA GLY A 86 -8.31 10.80 -13.81
C GLY A 86 -7.99 9.32 -13.95
N TYR A 87 -6.77 8.94 -13.58
CA TYR A 87 -6.29 7.54 -13.54
C TYR A 87 -7.11 6.68 -12.57
N PHE A 88 -7.45 7.22 -11.39
CA PHE A 88 -8.25 6.52 -10.39
C PHE A 88 -9.64 6.15 -10.92
N LYS A 89 -10.26 7.06 -11.69
CA LYS A 89 -11.56 6.85 -12.34
C LYS A 89 -11.46 6.06 -13.65
N GLY A 90 -10.26 5.74 -14.11
CA GLY A 90 -10.02 5.01 -15.36
C GLY A 90 -10.37 5.77 -16.63
N LYS A 91 -10.57 7.09 -16.55
CA LYS A 91 -10.90 7.93 -17.71
C LYS A 91 -9.68 8.08 -18.61
N GLN A 92 -9.83 8.31 -19.91
CA GLN A 92 -8.67 8.69 -20.72
C GLN A 92 -8.35 10.18 -20.51
N PRO A 93 -7.07 10.60 -20.62
CA PRO A 93 -6.71 12.02 -20.55
C PRO A 93 -7.41 12.87 -21.61
N SER A 94 -7.71 12.30 -22.78
CA SER A 94 -8.44 12.92 -23.88
C SER A 94 -9.95 13.08 -23.64
N GLY A 95 -10.48 12.58 -22.51
CA GLY A 95 -11.92 12.54 -22.24
C GLY A 95 -12.66 11.35 -22.87
N GLY A 96 -11.96 10.52 -23.65
CA GLY A 96 -12.49 9.27 -24.21
C GLY A 96 -12.88 8.24 -23.15
N ALA A 97 -13.70 7.26 -23.56
CA ALA A 97 -14.14 6.18 -22.69
C ALA A 97 -12.94 5.38 -22.13
N GLY A 98 -12.99 5.12 -20.82
CA GLY A 98 -12.00 4.30 -20.12
C GLY A 98 -12.03 2.84 -20.54
N SER A 99 -11.02 2.07 -20.12
CA SER A 99 -11.05 0.62 -20.29
C SER A 99 -12.22 0.02 -19.51
N GLN A 100 -12.97 -0.90 -20.12
CA GLN A 100 -14.05 -1.66 -19.44
C GLN A 100 -13.52 -2.57 -18.31
N THR A 101 -12.21 -2.82 -18.31
CA THR A 101 -11.53 -3.69 -17.34
C THR A 101 -10.83 -2.91 -16.22
N HIS A 102 -11.17 -1.62 -16.07
CA HIS A 102 -10.73 -0.78 -14.96
C HIS A 102 -11.68 -0.89 -13.78
N TYR A 103 -11.17 -1.26 -12.62
CA TYR A 103 -11.95 -1.36 -11.40
C TYR A 103 -11.42 -0.37 -10.36
N SER A 104 -12.28 0.55 -9.91
CA SER A 104 -11.99 1.41 -8.76
C SER A 104 -12.51 0.85 -7.43
N ARG A 105 -13.33 -0.21 -7.49
CA ARG A 105 -13.91 -0.89 -6.34
C ARG A 105 -14.07 -2.37 -6.66
N LEU A 106 -13.51 -3.22 -5.80
CA LEU A 106 -13.64 -4.68 -5.87
C LEU A 106 -14.78 -5.13 -4.96
N ARG A 107 -15.51 -6.19 -5.36
CA ARG A 107 -16.48 -6.91 -4.53
C ARG A 107 -16.00 -8.35 -4.40
N LEU A 108 -15.29 -8.64 -3.33
CA LEU A 108 -14.68 -9.96 -3.08
C LEU A 108 -15.57 -10.81 -2.17
N ARG A 109 -15.24 -12.10 -2.07
CA ARG A 109 -15.92 -13.04 -1.17
C ARG A 109 -15.77 -12.58 0.28
N SER A 110 -16.85 -12.70 1.07
CA SER A 110 -16.79 -12.44 2.52
C SER A 110 -15.88 -13.45 3.23
N PHE A 111 -15.28 -13.03 4.33
CA PHE A 111 -14.58 -13.92 5.24
C PHE A 111 -15.57 -14.94 5.80
N LYS A 112 -15.15 -16.22 5.79
CA LYS A 112 -15.84 -17.31 6.45
C LYS A 112 -15.23 -17.61 7.80
#